data_AF-A0A5S9N3B0-F1
#
_entry.id   AF-A0A5S9N3B0-F1
#
_cell.length_a   1.000
_cell.length_b   1.000
_cell.length_c   1.000
_cell.angle_alpha   90.00
_cell.angle_beta   90.00
_cell.angle_gamma   90.00
#
_symmetry.space_group_name_H-M   'P 1'
#
loop_
_entity.id
_entity.type
_entity.pdbx_description
1 polymer ?
#
loop_
_entity_poly.entity_id
_entity_poly.type
_entity_poly.pdbx_seq_one_letter_code
_entity_poly.pdbx_strand_id
1 'polypeptide(L)'
;MKTARKISPVPKSQQKSKYKVFFVGAPNQGAWQIRAQQISACRANWHCGSRVNWWMAKTCDIFVIVKKIRPKCLARIKATGKPIIYDIVDAWEQPSDSLKVTDAASALFLFKEKWQSIAPDAAIFADKKMEEDLHTLVDLSTTIYHHSYPLLQSQPVRGTVKKIGYQGRDIFLADWQPILEEIAKENRVEFIINPEKLEDLDIGIITRGREYNGYLEQHYKSNVKLANMMAVGLPCMIQSGSAAYHETWNDETSYFSSESELREKITQLIHSESLRRNLSDRLQNQAPNFALETIISKYEAFFGRVLGRKS
;
A
#
# COMPACT_ATOMS: atom_id res chain seq x y z
N MET A 1 1.63 -15.61 16.77
CA MET A 1 0.89 -15.04 15.62
C MET A 1 0.19 -13.76 16.10
N LYS A 2 0.86 -12.60 16.06
CA LYS A 2 0.19 -11.32 16.39
C LYS A 2 -0.84 -11.05 15.30
N THR A 3 -2.11 -10.96 15.68
CA THR A 3 -3.23 -10.67 14.79
C THR A 3 -2.94 -9.39 14.02
N ALA A 4 -3.12 -9.40 12.70
CA ALA A 4 -3.06 -8.19 11.90
C ALA A 4 -3.97 -7.15 12.56
N ARG A 5 -3.40 -5.96 12.86
CA ARG A 5 -4.14 -4.87 13.49
C ARG A 5 -5.43 -4.65 12.70
N LYS A 6 -6.58 -4.74 13.38
CA LYS A 6 -7.88 -4.59 12.76
C LYS A 6 -7.97 -3.14 12.25
N ILE A 7 -7.85 -2.97 10.94
CA ILE A 7 -7.93 -1.64 10.32
C ILE A 7 -9.35 -1.10 10.53
N SER A 8 -9.47 0.17 10.92
CA SER A 8 -10.75 0.82 11.21
C SER A 8 -11.71 0.71 10.03
N PRO A 9 -12.97 0.28 10.25
CA PRO A 9 -13.96 0.22 9.19
C PRO A 9 -14.36 1.64 8.76
N VAL A 10 -14.70 1.79 7.49
CA VAL A 10 -15.33 3.01 6.96
C VAL A 10 -16.85 2.81 6.96
N PRO A 11 -17.64 3.75 7.50
CA PRO A 11 -19.10 3.69 7.40
C PRO A 11 -19.55 3.60 5.94
N LYS A 12 -20.63 2.86 5.69
CA LYS A 12 -21.16 2.73 4.32
C LYS A 12 -21.72 4.07 3.86
N SER A 13 -21.17 4.62 2.77
CA SER A 13 -21.68 5.83 2.13
C SER A 13 -23.05 5.57 1.49
N GLN A 14 -23.89 6.61 1.48
CA GLN A 14 -25.16 6.62 0.75
C GLN A 14 -24.98 7.02 -0.73
N GLN A 15 -23.84 7.62 -1.09
CA GLN A 15 -23.53 8.03 -2.45
C GLN A 15 -23.45 6.81 -3.38
N LYS A 16 -24.10 6.88 -4.54
CA LYS A 16 -24.02 5.82 -5.55
C LYS A 16 -22.99 6.18 -6.62
N SER A 17 -22.25 5.18 -7.07
CA SER A 17 -21.46 5.26 -8.29
C SER A 17 -22.34 4.97 -9.51
N LYS A 18 -21.91 5.43 -10.69
CA LYS A 18 -22.52 5.00 -11.97
C LYS A 18 -22.35 3.49 -12.21
N TYR A 19 -21.34 2.87 -11.59
CA TYR A 19 -20.99 1.46 -11.78
C TYR A 19 -21.30 0.63 -10.53
N LYS A 20 -21.86 -0.56 -10.72
CA LYS A 20 -22.07 -1.56 -9.66
C LYS A 20 -20.87 -2.50 -9.64
N VAL A 21 -20.09 -2.44 -8.57
CA VAL A 21 -18.78 -3.11 -8.51
C VAL A 21 -18.79 -4.18 -7.42
N PHE A 22 -18.23 -5.35 -7.70
CA PHE A 22 -17.94 -6.35 -6.68
C PHE A 22 -16.44 -6.60 -6.52
N PHE A 23 -15.90 -6.24 -5.37
CA PHE A 23 -14.54 -6.57 -4.96
C PHE A 23 -14.50 -7.97 -4.35
N VAL A 24 -13.59 -8.82 -4.80
CA VAL A 24 -13.45 -10.21 -4.36
C VAL A 24 -12.01 -10.53 -3.98
N GLY A 25 -11.82 -11.28 -2.89
CA GLY A 25 -10.48 -11.57 -2.41
C GLY A 25 -10.45 -12.46 -1.17
N ALA A 26 -9.24 -12.65 -0.63
CA ALA A 26 -9.03 -13.40 0.59
C ALA A 26 -9.28 -12.50 1.83
N PRO A 27 -10.26 -12.82 2.69
CA PRO A 27 -10.53 -12.04 3.89
C PRO A 27 -9.35 -12.14 4.89
N ASN A 28 -9.24 -11.17 5.79
CA ASN A 28 -8.22 -11.07 6.86
C ASN A 28 -6.81 -10.65 6.44
N GLN A 29 -6.63 -10.14 5.21
CA GLN A 29 -5.37 -9.52 4.80
C GLN A 29 -5.47 -7.99 4.84
N GLY A 30 -4.41 -7.29 5.27
CA GLY A 30 -4.41 -5.83 5.34
C GLY A 30 -4.73 -5.18 3.98
N ALA A 31 -4.12 -5.66 2.90
CA ALA A 31 -4.42 -5.22 1.54
C ALA A 31 -5.90 -5.39 1.16
N TRP A 32 -6.55 -6.48 1.58
CA TRP A 32 -7.99 -6.69 1.36
C TRP A 32 -8.84 -5.67 2.12
N GLN A 33 -8.51 -5.41 3.38
CA GLN A 33 -9.24 -4.42 4.20
C GLN A 33 -9.17 -3.03 3.53
N ILE A 34 -7.98 -2.62 3.10
CA ILE A 34 -7.77 -1.30 2.50
C ILE A 34 -8.39 -1.22 1.11
N ARG A 35 -8.06 -2.16 0.21
CA ARG A 35 -8.35 -2.04 -1.24
C ARG A 35 -9.71 -2.59 -1.64
N ALA A 36 -10.34 -3.40 -0.81
CA ALA A 36 -11.70 -3.87 -1.05
C ALA A 36 -12.70 -3.29 -0.06
N GLN A 37 -12.48 -3.46 1.25
CA GLN A 37 -13.52 -3.13 2.22
C GLN A 37 -13.71 -1.61 2.35
N GLN A 38 -12.63 -0.85 2.56
CA GLN A 38 -12.72 0.60 2.72
C GLN A 38 -13.14 1.29 1.42
N ILE A 39 -12.56 0.88 0.28
CA ILE A 39 -12.96 1.42 -1.03
C ILE A 39 -14.41 1.11 -1.36
N SER A 40 -14.86 -0.15 -1.25
CA SER A 40 -16.26 -0.50 -1.53
C SER A 40 -17.23 0.16 -0.56
N ALA A 41 -16.83 0.46 0.68
CA ALA A 41 -17.69 1.15 1.64
C ALA A 41 -18.09 2.56 1.17
N CYS A 42 -17.29 3.20 0.32
CA CYS A 42 -17.49 4.60 -0.05
C CYS A 42 -18.52 4.82 -1.16
N ARG A 43 -19.10 3.74 -1.72
CA ARG A 43 -20.24 3.81 -2.62
C ARG A 43 -21.32 2.81 -2.22
N ALA A 44 -22.58 3.22 -2.18
CA ALA A 44 -23.71 2.41 -1.73
C ALA A 44 -23.90 1.12 -2.56
N ASN A 45 -23.61 1.19 -3.86
CA ASN A 45 -23.75 0.09 -4.82
C ASN A 45 -22.43 -0.64 -5.14
N TRP A 46 -21.38 -0.40 -4.35
CA TRP A 46 -20.17 -1.22 -4.38
C TRP A 46 -20.23 -2.24 -3.26
N HIS A 47 -19.75 -3.44 -3.51
CA HIS A 47 -19.83 -4.53 -2.55
C HIS A 47 -18.48 -5.25 -2.50
N CYS A 48 -18.15 -5.83 -1.35
CA CYS A 48 -16.97 -6.68 -1.23
C CYS A 48 -17.33 -7.99 -0.53
N GLY A 49 -16.66 -9.08 -0.91
CA GLY A 49 -16.82 -10.36 -0.21
C GLY A 49 -15.84 -11.42 -0.68
N SER A 50 -15.77 -12.52 0.08
CA SER A 50 -14.89 -13.66 -0.26
C SER A 50 -15.51 -14.66 -1.24
N ARG A 51 -16.78 -14.45 -1.62
CA ARG A 51 -17.58 -15.32 -2.49
C ARG A 51 -18.53 -14.47 -3.33
N VAL A 52 -18.72 -14.88 -4.58
CA VAL A 52 -19.76 -14.35 -5.47
C VAL A 52 -21.00 -15.25 -5.36
N ASN A 53 -22.13 -14.62 -5.07
CA ASN A 53 -23.46 -15.24 -5.11
C ASN A 53 -24.19 -14.88 -6.41
N TRP A 54 -25.35 -15.50 -6.65
CA TRP A 54 -26.11 -15.32 -7.89
C TRP A 54 -26.57 -13.87 -8.11
N TRP A 55 -26.94 -13.16 -7.03
CA TRP A 55 -27.39 -11.77 -7.12
C TRP A 55 -26.26 -10.88 -7.62
N MET A 56 -25.08 -10.98 -7.01
CA MET A 56 -23.87 -10.26 -7.43
C MET A 56 -23.50 -10.57 -8.89
N ALA A 57 -23.52 -11.87 -9.25
CA ALA A 57 -23.28 -12.32 -10.62
C ALA A 57 -24.22 -11.63 -11.63
N LYS A 58 -25.50 -11.46 -11.27
CA LYS A 58 -26.50 -10.81 -12.11
C LYS A 58 -26.38 -9.29 -12.13
N THR A 59 -26.17 -8.65 -10.98
CA THR A 59 -26.38 -7.19 -10.84
C THR A 59 -25.15 -6.33 -10.96
N CYS A 60 -23.94 -6.86 -10.73
CA CYS A 60 -22.71 -6.07 -10.84
C CYS A 60 -22.32 -5.87 -12.30
N ASP A 61 -21.72 -4.74 -12.64
CA ASP A 61 -21.23 -4.47 -14.00
C ASP A 61 -19.80 -4.98 -14.17
N ILE A 62 -19.03 -5.05 -13.08
CA ILE A 62 -17.61 -5.37 -13.09
C ILE A 62 -17.17 -6.05 -11.79
N PHE A 63 -16.17 -6.92 -11.90
CA PHE A 63 -15.53 -7.61 -10.77
C PHE A 63 -14.10 -7.15 -10.59
N VAL A 64 -13.71 -6.86 -9.34
CA VAL A 64 -12.33 -6.50 -8.99
C VAL A 64 -11.76 -7.57 -8.10
N ILE A 65 -10.78 -8.33 -8.60
CA ILE A 65 -10.04 -9.31 -7.82
C ILE A 65 -8.92 -8.58 -7.09
N VAL A 66 -8.94 -8.62 -5.76
CA VAL A 66 -7.88 -8.02 -4.93
C VAL A 66 -6.94 -9.11 -4.47
N LYS A 67 -5.69 -9.07 -4.98
CA LYS A 67 -4.54 -9.87 -4.57
C LYS A 67 -4.60 -11.39 -4.79
N LYS A 68 -5.64 -12.08 -4.31
CA LYS A 68 -5.80 -13.54 -4.44
C LYS A 68 -7.28 -13.91 -4.57
N ILE A 69 -7.60 -14.90 -5.42
CA ILE A 69 -8.95 -15.43 -5.58
C ILE A 69 -8.97 -16.95 -5.46
N ARG A 70 -10.08 -17.49 -4.90
CA ARG A 70 -10.33 -18.94 -4.88
C ARG A 70 -10.80 -19.43 -6.26
N PRO A 71 -10.29 -20.56 -6.77
CA PRO A 71 -10.64 -21.06 -8.12
C PRO A 71 -12.15 -21.17 -8.37
N LYS A 72 -12.92 -21.72 -7.41
CA LYS A 72 -14.39 -21.80 -7.52
C LYS A 72 -15.08 -20.44 -7.65
N CYS A 73 -14.52 -19.41 -7.01
CA CYS A 73 -15.06 -18.05 -7.10
C CYS A 73 -14.72 -17.43 -8.46
N LEU A 74 -13.49 -17.61 -8.91
CA LEU A 74 -13.03 -17.16 -10.23
C LEU A 74 -13.86 -17.78 -11.36
N ALA A 75 -14.11 -19.09 -11.32
CA ALA A 75 -14.94 -19.77 -12.32
C ALA A 75 -16.35 -19.17 -12.41
N ARG A 76 -16.97 -18.83 -11.26
CA ARG A 76 -18.28 -18.16 -11.24
C ARG A 76 -18.25 -16.77 -11.84
N ILE A 77 -17.18 -16.00 -11.59
CA ILE A 77 -17.02 -14.67 -12.17
C ILE A 77 -16.85 -14.78 -13.68
N LYS A 78 -15.97 -15.68 -14.16
CA LYS A 78 -15.78 -15.93 -15.60
C LYS A 78 -17.07 -16.32 -16.30
N ALA A 79 -17.90 -17.15 -15.67
CA ALA A 79 -19.20 -17.55 -16.21
C ALA A 79 -20.19 -16.38 -16.39
N THR A 80 -19.94 -15.21 -15.81
CA THR A 80 -20.79 -14.02 -16.03
C THR A 80 -20.51 -13.30 -17.34
N GLY A 81 -19.34 -13.53 -17.97
CA GLY A 81 -18.87 -12.78 -19.14
C GLY A 81 -18.55 -11.29 -18.88
N LYS A 82 -18.63 -10.84 -17.63
CA LYS A 82 -18.39 -9.44 -17.24
C LYS A 82 -16.90 -9.15 -17.05
N PRO A 83 -16.47 -7.89 -17.23
CA PRO A 83 -15.07 -7.53 -17.06
C PRO A 83 -14.51 -7.88 -15.68
N ILE A 84 -13.27 -8.35 -15.68
CA ILE A 84 -12.47 -8.70 -14.51
C ILE A 84 -11.27 -7.75 -14.46
N ILE A 85 -11.21 -6.94 -13.41
CA ILE A 85 -10.02 -6.18 -13.06
C ILE A 85 -9.21 -6.97 -12.04
N TYR A 86 -7.89 -7.06 -12.22
CA TYR A 86 -7.00 -7.58 -11.20
C TYR A 86 -6.23 -6.45 -10.49
N ASP A 87 -6.60 -6.17 -9.23
CA ASP A 87 -5.87 -5.30 -8.32
C ASP A 87 -4.79 -6.11 -7.62
N ILE A 88 -3.55 -6.00 -8.12
CA ILE A 88 -2.49 -6.97 -7.85
C ILE A 88 -1.66 -6.68 -6.59
N VAL A 89 -2.05 -5.68 -5.79
CA VAL A 89 -1.30 -5.27 -4.60
C VAL A 89 -0.79 -6.45 -3.76
N ASP A 90 0.53 -6.51 -3.52
CA ASP A 90 1.19 -7.55 -2.73
C ASP A 90 0.91 -9.02 -3.17
N ALA A 91 0.63 -9.31 -4.45
CA ALA A 91 0.27 -10.66 -4.93
C ALA A 91 1.45 -11.65 -5.11
N TRP A 92 2.45 -11.59 -4.23
CA TRP A 92 3.56 -12.54 -4.17
C TRP A 92 3.84 -13.00 -2.74
N GLU A 93 4.60 -14.08 -2.62
CA GLU A 93 4.96 -14.70 -1.36
C GLU A 93 6.32 -14.18 -0.86
N GLN A 94 6.33 -13.69 0.38
CA GLN A 94 7.52 -13.12 1.01
C GLN A 94 8.06 -14.10 2.06
N PRO A 95 9.35 -14.47 2.03
CA PRO A 95 10.39 -14.02 1.08
C PRO A 95 10.55 -14.94 -0.16
N SER A 96 9.80 -16.04 -0.26
CA SER A 96 10.07 -17.13 -1.21
C SER A 96 10.08 -16.73 -2.68
N ASP A 97 9.18 -15.85 -3.11
CA ASP A 97 9.18 -15.34 -4.49
C ASP A 97 10.30 -14.31 -4.69
N SER A 98 10.53 -13.45 -3.69
CA SER A 98 11.54 -12.39 -3.73
C SER A 98 12.97 -12.92 -3.83
N LEU A 99 13.23 -14.11 -3.27
CA LEU A 99 14.52 -14.80 -3.40
C LEU A 99 14.78 -15.32 -4.83
N LYS A 100 13.75 -15.47 -5.65
CA LYS A 100 13.85 -16.00 -7.03
C LYS A 100 13.79 -14.90 -8.09
N VAL A 101 13.28 -13.72 -7.72
CA VAL A 101 13.08 -12.60 -8.63
C VAL A 101 14.14 -11.54 -8.34
N THR A 102 15.06 -11.38 -9.29
CA THR A 102 16.19 -10.45 -9.17
C THR A 102 16.09 -9.28 -10.15
N ASP A 103 15.16 -9.33 -11.10
CA ASP A 103 14.99 -8.34 -12.17
C ASP A 103 13.56 -8.32 -12.72
N ALA A 104 13.29 -7.37 -13.64
CA ALA A 104 11.97 -7.22 -14.28
C ALA A 104 11.56 -8.46 -15.09
N ALA A 105 12.51 -9.15 -15.73
CA ALA A 105 12.22 -10.28 -16.61
C ALA A 105 11.75 -11.51 -15.81
N SER A 106 12.45 -11.83 -14.72
CA SER A 106 12.05 -12.87 -13.76
C SER A 106 10.74 -12.51 -13.06
N ALA A 107 10.49 -11.23 -12.79
CA ALA A 107 9.22 -10.77 -12.24
C ALA A 107 8.07 -10.96 -13.25
N LEU A 108 8.26 -10.56 -14.51
CA LEU A 108 7.32 -10.77 -15.60
C LEU A 108 6.96 -12.25 -15.76
N PHE A 109 7.96 -13.14 -15.71
CA PHE A 109 7.74 -14.58 -15.75
C PHE A 109 6.85 -15.07 -14.60
N LEU A 110 7.19 -14.71 -13.36
CA LEU A 110 6.41 -15.06 -12.16
C LEU A 110 4.94 -14.62 -12.27
N PHE A 111 4.71 -13.38 -12.72
CA PHE A 111 3.35 -12.84 -12.80
C PHE A 111 2.57 -13.41 -13.99
N LYS A 112 3.22 -13.66 -15.13
CA LYS A 112 2.58 -14.31 -16.29
C LYS A 112 1.93 -15.64 -15.91
N GLU A 113 2.63 -16.49 -15.16
CA GLU A 113 2.08 -17.78 -14.70
C GLU A 113 0.89 -17.59 -13.75
N LYS A 114 1.01 -16.69 -12.76
CA LYS A 114 -0.06 -16.42 -11.80
C LYS A 114 -1.32 -15.87 -12.47
N TRP A 115 -1.14 -15.02 -13.49
CA TRP A 115 -2.23 -14.32 -14.16
C TRP A 115 -2.93 -15.18 -15.19
N GLN A 116 -2.26 -16.18 -15.75
CA GLN A 116 -2.82 -17.06 -16.79
C GLN A 116 -4.17 -17.65 -16.37
N SER A 117 -4.28 -18.08 -15.10
CA SER A 117 -5.54 -18.62 -14.57
C SER A 117 -6.64 -17.57 -14.43
N ILE A 118 -6.27 -16.31 -14.10
CA ILE A 118 -7.19 -15.20 -13.90
C ILE A 118 -7.67 -14.67 -15.26
N ALA A 119 -6.76 -14.44 -16.20
CA ALA A 119 -6.99 -13.80 -17.50
C ALA A 119 -7.81 -12.51 -17.35
N PRO A 120 -7.30 -11.49 -16.65
CA PRO A 120 -8.04 -10.26 -16.40
C PRO A 120 -8.20 -9.42 -17.68
N ASP A 121 -9.32 -8.72 -17.82
CA ASP A 121 -9.52 -7.73 -18.90
C ASP A 121 -8.70 -6.44 -18.63
N ALA A 122 -8.39 -6.17 -17.35
CA ALA A 122 -7.65 -4.99 -16.93
C ALA A 122 -6.89 -5.21 -15.60
N ALA A 123 -5.84 -4.43 -15.32
CA ALA A 123 -5.10 -4.51 -14.05
C ALA A 123 -4.95 -3.15 -13.37
N ILE A 124 -4.87 -3.20 -12.04
CA ILE A 124 -4.48 -2.07 -11.19
C ILE A 124 -3.17 -2.43 -10.49
N PHE A 125 -2.12 -1.66 -10.77
CA PHE A 125 -0.79 -1.84 -10.20
C PHE A 125 -0.59 -0.99 -8.94
N ALA A 126 0.31 -1.47 -8.05
CA ALA A 126 0.57 -0.84 -6.76
C ALA A 126 1.41 0.45 -6.86
N ASP A 127 2.26 0.52 -7.89
CA ASP A 127 3.16 1.62 -8.23
C ASP A 127 3.35 1.66 -9.76
N LYS A 128 4.06 2.67 -10.27
CA LYS A 128 4.31 2.82 -11.71
C LYS A 128 5.35 1.85 -12.20
N LYS A 129 6.38 1.57 -11.42
CA LYS A 129 7.42 0.62 -11.83
C LYS A 129 6.85 -0.77 -12.14
N MET A 130 5.91 -1.25 -11.33
CA MET A 130 5.18 -2.49 -11.57
C MET A 130 4.30 -2.41 -12.82
N GLU A 131 3.66 -1.27 -13.09
CA GLU A 131 2.92 -1.06 -14.34
C GLU A 131 3.86 -1.09 -15.55
N GLU A 132 4.96 -0.35 -15.52
CA GLU A 132 5.95 -0.32 -16.60
C GLU A 132 6.44 -1.71 -16.97
N ASP A 133 6.77 -2.54 -15.97
CA ASP A 133 7.32 -3.87 -16.20
C ASP A 133 6.26 -4.90 -16.62
N LEU A 134 5.01 -4.77 -16.14
CA LEU A 134 3.99 -5.82 -16.27
C LEU A 134 2.78 -5.45 -17.12
N HIS A 135 2.67 -4.21 -17.62
CA HIS A 135 1.50 -3.77 -18.39
C HIS A 135 1.23 -4.66 -19.61
N THR A 136 2.26 -5.25 -20.22
CA THR A 136 2.13 -6.15 -21.38
C THR A 136 1.35 -7.44 -21.07
N LEU A 137 1.10 -7.75 -19.80
CA LEU A 137 0.27 -8.89 -19.37
C LEU A 137 -1.24 -8.63 -19.49
N VAL A 138 -1.66 -7.41 -19.81
CA VAL A 138 -3.07 -7.03 -19.92
C VAL A 138 -3.29 -5.86 -20.88
N ASP A 139 -4.43 -5.81 -21.58
CA ASP A 139 -4.69 -4.77 -22.58
C ASP A 139 -4.95 -3.37 -21.99
N LEU A 140 -5.33 -3.30 -20.71
CA LEU A 140 -5.66 -2.08 -20.01
C LEU A 140 -5.12 -2.09 -18.59
N SER A 141 -4.32 -1.09 -18.26
CA SER A 141 -3.78 -0.92 -16.92
C SER A 141 -3.89 0.50 -16.39
N THR A 142 -3.68 0.61 -15.08
CA THR A 142 -3.39 1.86 -14.39
C THR A 142 -2.63 1.57 -13.10
N THR A 143 -1.82 2.52 -12.64
CA THR A 143 -1.38 2.57 -11.24
C THR A 143 -2.42 3.27 -10.36
N ILE A 144 -2.77 2.66 -9.23
CA ILE A 144 -3.49 3.34 -8.15
C ILE A 144 -2.80 2.98 -6.84
N TYR A 145 -2.20 3.98 -6.18
CA TYR A 145 -1.57 3.87 -4.87
C TYR A 145 -2.58 3.61 -3.74
N HIS A 146 -2.09 3.28 -2.55
CA HIS A 146 -2.96 3.24 -1.37
C HIS A 146 -3.38 4.63 -0.94
N HIS A 147 -4.57 4.68 -0.35
CA HIS A 147 -4.96 5.79 0.50
C HIS A 147 -4.41 5.59 1.92
N SER A 148 -4.32 6.69 2.68
CA SER A 148 -4.04 6.65 4.11
C SER A 148 -5.19 6.02 4.91
N TYR A 149 -4.91 5.48 6.09
CA TYR A 149 -5.94 4.89 6.94
C TYR A 149 -7.00 5.93 7.34
N PRO A 150 -8.29 5.56 7.29
CA PRO A 150 -9.35 6.42 7.79
C PRO A 150 -9.14 6.73 9.27
N LEU A 151 -9.49 7.95 9.66
CA LEU A 151 -9.44 8.45 11.05
C LEU A 151 -8.04 8.73 11.61
N LEU A 152 -6.98 8.60 10.82
CA LEU A 152 -5.68 9.15 11.23
C LEU A 152 -5.82 10.66 11.45
N GLN A 153 -5.26 11.13 12.56
CA GLN A 153 -5.29 12.54 12.91
C GLN A 153 -3.91 13.15 12.74
N SER A 154 -3.86 14.29 12.07
CA SER A 154 -2.68 15.16 12.07
C SER A 154 -2.28 15.47 13.51
N GLN A 155 -0.97 15.47 13.77
CA GLN A 155 -0.41 15.83 15.06
C GLN A 155 0.59 16.98 14.91
N PRO A 156 0.60 17.93 15.85
CA PRO A 156 1.63 18.95 15.87
C PRO A 156 2.99 18.32 16.19
N VAL A 157 4.04 18.81 15.53
CA VAL A 157 5.42 18.42 15.84
C VAL A 157 5.76 18.82 17.28
N ARG A 158 6.21 17.84 18.06
CA ARG A 158 6.68 18.04 19.45
C ARG A 158 8.07 18.68 19.45
N GLY A 159 8.31 19.56 20.43
CA GLY A 159 9.60 20.26 20.55
C GLY A 159 10.78 19.33 20.81
N THR A 160 10.56 18.28 21.60
CA THR A 160 11.56 17.25 21.88
C THR A 160 11.08 15.89 21.38
N VAL A 161 11.96 15.17 20.69
CA VAL A 161 11.72 13.79 20.28
C VAL A 161 11.82 12.88 21.50
N LYS A 162 10.83 11.99 21.64
CA LYS A 162 10.80 10.95 22.66
C LYS A 162 10.76 9.56 22.04
N LYS A 163 10.11 9.42 20.86
CA LYS A 163 9.78 8.13 20.26
C LYS A 163 10.10 8.11 18.78
N ILE A 164 10.96 7.20 18.38
CA ILE A 164 11.12 6.79 16.99
C ILE A 164 10.46 5.42 16.82
N GLY A 165 9.86 5.12 15.66
CA GLY A 165 9.14 3.86 15.56
C GLY A 165 8.87 3.31 14.18
N TYR A 166 8.63 2.01 14.17
CA TYR A 166 8.38 1.21 12.98
C TYR A 166 7.00 0.55 13.08
N GLN A 167 6.22 0.61 12.01
CA GLN A 167 4.96 -0.13 11.89
C GLN A 167 5.10 -1.27 10.87
N GLY A 168 4.92 -2.51 11.33
CA GLY A 168 5.06 -3.71 10.51
C GLY A 168 5.54 -4.93 11.29
N ARG A 169 5.80 -6.03 10.59
CA ARG A 169 6.43 -7.21 11.20
C ARG A 169 7.89 -6.88 11.49
N ASP A 170 8.31 -7.09 12.73
CA ASP A 170 9.69 -6.98 13.22
C ASP A 170 10.69 -7.71 12.32
N ILE A 171 10.35 -8.90 11.83
CA ILE A 171 11.22 -9.71 10.96
C ILE A 171 11.69 -8.95 9.72
N PHE A 172 10.91 -7.97 9.23
CA PHE A 172 11.27 -7.20 8.05
C PHE A 172 12.37 -6.18 8.32
N LEU A 173 12.58 -5.76 9.57
CA LEU A 173 13.69 -4.87 9.92
C LEU A 173 15.03 -5.59 9.75
N ALA A 174 15.09 -6.87 10.14
CA ALA A 174 16.32 -7.67 10.15
C ALA A 174 17.49 -6.89 10.78
N ASP A 175 18.58 -6.66 10.04
CA ASP A 175 19.78 -5.96 10.52
C ASP A 175 19.53 -4.50 10.94
N TRP A 176 18.46 -3.88 10.45
CA TRP A 176 18.14 -2.50 10.81
C TRP A 176 17.62 -2.36 12.25
N GLN A 177 17.04 -3.41 12.83
CA GLN A 177 16.51 -3.32 14.18
C GLN A 177 17.58 -2.99 15.24
N PRO A 178 18.68 -3.76 15.38
CA PRO A 178 19.71 -3.44 16.37
C PRO A 178 20.35 -2.06 16.14
N ILE A 179 20.50 -1.63 14.88
CA ILE A 179 21.01 -0.29 14.54
C ILE A 179 20.07 0.80 15.06
N LEU A 180 18.77 0.67 14.85
CA LEU A 180 17.76 1.63 15.33
C LEU A 180 17.68 1.66 16.86
N GLU A 181 17.82 0.51 17.52
CA GLU A 181 17.88 0.41 18.98
C GLU A 181 19.11 1.13 19.55
N GLU A 182 20.27 0.99 18.91
CA GLU A 182 21.49 1.69 19.30
C GLU A 182 21.37 3.21 19.12
N ILE A 183 20.92 3.66 17.95
CA ILE A 183 20.66 5.08 17.67
C ILE A 183 19.72 5.68 18.72
N ALA A 184 18.65 4.96 19.06
CA ALA A 184 17.68 5.41 20.04
C ALA A 184 18.33 5.57 21.42
N LYS A 185 19.13 4.58 21.85
CA LYS A 185 19.87 4.60 23.11
C LYS A 185 20.87 5.76 23.18
N GLU A 186 21.68 5.96 22.14
CA GLU A 186 22.67 7.05 22.04
C GLU A 186 22.01 8.42 22.20
N ASN A 187 20.81 8.58 21.61
CA ASN A 187 20.06 9.83 21.62
C ASN A 187 19.04 9.94 22.77
N ARG A 188 19.00 8.97 23.69
CA ARG A 188 18.07 8.93 24.84
C ARG A 188 16.59 9.03 24.44
N VAL A 189 16.23 8.38 23.34
CA VAL A 189 14.85 8.24 22.85
C VAL A 189 14.44 6.76 22.86
N GLU A 190 13.14 6.50 22.77
CA GLU A 190 12.59 5.14 22.72
C GLU A 190 12.42 4.68 21.27
N PHE A 191 12.84 3.44 20.95
CA PHE A 191 12.49 2.79 19.69
C PHE A 191 11.31 1.84 19.89
N ILE A 192 10.22 2.08 19.16
CA ILE A 192 8.97 1.31 19.30
C ILE A 192 8.63 0.59 18.01
N ILE A 193 8.44 -0.73 18.11
CA ILE A 193 7.87 -1.55 17.03
C ILE A 193 6.37 -1.75 17.27
N ASN A 194 5.56 -1.40 16.27
CA ASN A 194 4.10 -1.43 16.29
C ASN A 194 3.49 -0.60 17.44
N PRO A 195 3.64 0.74 17.40
CA PRO A 195 3.05 1.61 18.42
C PRO A 195 1.54 1.47 18.45
N GLU A 196 0.94 1.74 19.62
CA GLU A 196 -0.51 1.71 19.77
C GLU A 196 -1.16 2.71 18.83
N LYS A 197 -0.67 3.93 18.69
CA LYS A 197 -1.10 4.88 17.66
C LYS A 197 0.09 5.37 16.86
N LEU A 198 -0.12 5.63 15.56
CA LEU A 198 0.98 6.16 14.74
C LEU A 198 1.37 7.57 15.20
N GLU A 199 0.36 8.29 15.69
CA GLU A 199 0.39 9.60 16.34
C GLU A 199 1.26 9.65 17.61
N ASP A 200 1.58 8.50 18.22
CA ASP A 200 2.43 8.45 19.40
C ASP A 200 3.92 8.65 19.05
N LEU A 201 4.30 8.42 17.78
CA LEU A 201 5.67 8.59 17.31
C LEU A 201 6.00 10.06 17.02
N ASP A 202 7.28 10.39 17.10
CA ASP A 202 7.84 11.67 16.64
C ASP A 202 8.58 11.53 15.32
N ILE A 203 9.15 10.34 15.03
CA ILE A 203 9.78 10.00 13.76
C ILE A 203 9.39 8.57 13.36
N GLY A 204 8.92 8.40 12.13
CA GLY A 204 8.59 7.10 11.53
C GLY A 204 9.77 6.48 10.79
N ILE A 205 9.88 5.15 10.82
CA ILE A 205 10.89 4.38 10.08
C ILE A 205 10.22 3.50 9.03
N ILE A 206 10.71 3.61 7.79
CA ILE A 206 10.33 2.77 6.67
C ILE A 206 11.59 2.11 6.11
N THR A 207 11.82 0.86 6.52
CA THR A 207 12.98 0.08 6.04
C THR A 207 12.65 -1.40 5.94
N ARG A 208 13.44 -2.12 5.14
CA ARG A 208 13.46 -3.57 5.01
C ARG A 208 14.90 -4.08 4.93
N GLY A 209 15.18 -5.19 5.59
CA GLY A 209 16.51 -5.81 5.58
C GLY A 209 16.51 -7.20 4.94
N ARG A 210 17.72 -7.64 4.56
CA ARG A 210 18.03 -9.00 4.07
C ARG A 210 17.06 -9.49 2.98
N GLU A 211 16.55 -10.72 3.09
CA GLU A 211 15.67 -11.36 2.12
C GLU A 211 14.30 -10.66 1.94
N TYR A 212 13.99 -9.66 2.78
CA TYR A 212 12.78 -8.84 2.65
C TYR A 212 13.02 -7.53 1.92
N ASN A 213 14.20 -7.33 1.33
CA ASN A 213 14.56 -6.14 0.55
C ASN A 213 15.02 -6.51 -0.87
N GLY A 214 14.39 -7.51 -1.49
CA GLY A 214 14.70 -7.95 -2.85
C GLY A 214 14.07 -7.06 -3.91
N TYR A 215 14.21 -7.47 -5.18
CA TYR A 215 13.69 -6.74 -6.33
C TYR A 215 12.20 -6.42 -6.20
N LEU A 216 11.37 -7.41 -5.84
CA LEU A 216 9.93 -7.23 -5.70
C LEU A 216 9.57 -6.23 -4.59
N GLU A 217 10.30 -6.21 -3.47
CA GLU A 217 10.05 -5.25 -2.39
C GLU A 217 10.48 -3.83 -2.74
N GLN A 218 11.56 -3.70 -3.49
CA GLN A 218 12.06 -2.41 -3.94
C GLN A 218 11.16 -1.84 -5.04
N HIS A 219 10.69 -2.67 -5.96
CA HIS A 219 10.03 -2.16 -7.16
C HIS A 219 8.51 -2.25 -7.16
N TYR A 220 7.90 -3.25 -6.52
CA TYR A 220 6.45 -3.54 -6.69
C TYR A 220 5.62 -3.37 -5.41
N LYS A 221 6.19 -2.74 -4.38
CA LYS A 221 5.54 -2.50 -3.08
C LYS A 221 4.71 -1.24 -3.09
N SER A 222 3.64 -1.26 -2.32
CA SER A 222 2.77 -0.11 -2.20
C SER A 222 3.28 0.96 -1.23
N ASN A 223 2.73 2.17 -1.34
CA ASN A 223 3.11 3.35 -0.56
C ASN A 223 2.43 3.47 0.83
N VAL A 224 1.72 2.44 1.33
CA VAL A 224 0.77 2.58 2.45
C VAL A 224 1.37 3.19 3.72
N LYS A 225 2.62 2.83 4.06
CA LYS A 225 3.29 3.37 5.26
C LYS A 225 3.52 4.87 5.14
N LEU A 226 3.97 5.31 3.97
CA LEU A 226 4.23 6.71 3.68
C LEU A 226 2.93 7.51 3.58
N ALA A 227 1.89 6.96 2.94
CA ALA A 227 0.57 7.59 2.91
C ALA A 227 0.02 7.84 4.33
N ASN A 228 0.21 6.89 5.25
CA ASN A 228 -0.17 7.07 6.65
C ASN A 228 0.68 8.13 7.37
N MET A 229 1.99 8.15 7.12
CA MET A 229 2.89 9.18 7.68
C MET A 229 2.54 10.57 7.16
N MET A 230 2.22 10.71 5.87
CA MET A 230 1.72 11.95 5.27
C MET A 230 0.43 12.44 5.94
N ALA A 231 -0.54 11.54 6.16
CA ALA A 231 -1.81 11.89 6.78
C ALA A 231 -1.66 12.40 8.22
N VAL A 232 -0.69 11.86 8.98
CA VAL A 232 -0.37 12.34 10.34
C VAL A 232 0.54 13.58 10.30
N GLY A 233 1.29 13.78 9.23
CA GLY A 233 2.42 14.71 9.18
C GLY A 233 3.62 14.22 9.99
N LEU A 234 3.83 12.91 10.08
CA LEU A 234 4.91 12.30 10.85
C LEU A 234 6.22 12.33 10.02
N PRO A 235 7.24 13.11 10.41
CA PRO A 235 8.56 13.05 9.76
C PRO A 235 9.08 11.62 9.76
N CYS A 236 9.76 11.20 8.68
CA CYS A 236 10.16 9.81 8.56
C CYS A 236 11.48 9.62 7.82
N MET A 237 12.14 8.51 8.13
CA MET A 237 13.31 7.99 7.43
C MET A 237 12.90 6.80 6.59
N ILE A 238 13.26 6.84 5.31
CA ILE A 238 12.85 5.92 4.27
C ILE A 238 14.10 5.33 3.63
N GLN A 239 14.18 4.01 3.57
CA GLN A 239 15.26 3.36 2.83
C GLN A 239 15.08 3.62 1.33
N SER A 240 16.13 4.10 0.66
CA SER A 240 16.09 4.66 -0.70
C SER A 240 15.75 3.67 -1.83
N GLY A 241 15.70 2.36 -1.56
CA GLY A 241 15.49 1.35 -2.60
C GLY A 241 14.07 1.26 -3.15
N SER A 242 13.06 1.90 -2.53
CA SER A 242 11.66 1.66 -2.92
C SER A 242 11.14 2.64 -3.98
N ALA A 243 10.76 2.13 -5.14
CA ALA A 243 10.18 2.89 -6.26
C ALA A 243 8.92 3.65 -5.84
N ALA A 244 7.98 2.99 -5.16
CA ALA A 244 6.72 3.62 -4.76
C ALA A 244 6.88 4.80 -3.81
N TYR A 245 7.91 4.81 -2.96
CA TYR A 245 8.16 5.97 -2.10
C TYR A 245 8.72 7.14 -2.92
N HIS A 246 9.69 6.91 -3.80
CA HIS A 246 10.21 7.94 -4.72
C HIS A 246 9.12 8.53 -5.62
N GLU A 247 8.21 7.70 -6.11
CA GLU A 247 7.08 8.13 -6.94
C GLU A 247 6.06 9.01 -6.18
N THR A 248 5.97 8.84 -4.86
CA THR A 248 4.95 9.50 -4.02
C THR A 248 5.53 10.60 -3.13
N TRP A 249 6.85 10.68 -3.02
CA TRP A 249 7.60 11.62 -2.20
C TRP A 249 9.03 11.80 -2.72
N ASN A 250 9.38 13.03 -3.10
CA ASN A 250 10.64 13.36 -3.76
C ASN A 250 11.60 14.20 -2.88
N ASP A 251 11.47 14.11 -1.56
CA ASP A 251 12.35 14.84 -0.64
C ASP A 251 13.51 13.96 -0.14
N GLU A 252 14.70 14.25 -0.65
CA GLU A 252 15.96 13.57 -0.31
C GLU A 252 16.35 13.63 1.17
N THR A 253 15.78 14.58 1.93
CA THR A 253 16.00 14.64 3.38
C THR A 253 15.35 13.48 4.13
N SER A 254 14.37 12.79 3.52
CA SER A 254 13.72 11.61 4.09
C SER A 254 14.42 10.29 3.76
N TYR A 255 15.39 10.26 2.84
CA TYR A 255 15.95 9.00 2.32
C TYR A 255 17.31 8.63 2.91
N PHE A 256 17.59 7.34 3.08
CA PHE A 256 18.91 6.83 3.42
C PHE A 256 19.23 5.55 2.63
N SER A 257 20.51 5.33 2.34
CA SER A 257 21.02 4.17 1.61
C SER A 257 21.99 3.29 2.41
N SER A 258 22.53 3.82 3.51
CA SER A 258 23.52 3.15 4.36
C SER A 258 23.24 3.37 5.85
N GLU A 259 23.91 2.59 6.70
CA GLU A 259 23.87 2.81 8.15
C GLU A 259 24.39 4.19 8.54
N SER A 260 25.50 4.65 7.95
CA SER A 260 26.07 5.97 8.23
C SER A 260 25.07 7.09 7.93
N GLU A 261 24.43 7.04 6.75
CA GLU A 261 23.42 8.03 6.37
C GLU A 261 22.19 7.96 7.27
N LEU A 262 21.74 6.75 7.63
CA LEU A 262 20.63 6.58 8.57
C LEU A 262 20.95 7.26 9.91
N ARG A 263 22.12 6.94 10.50
CA ARG A 263 22.57 7.52 11.78
C ARG A 263 22.64 9.04 11.71
N GLU A 264 23.24 9.58 10.66
CA GLU A 264 23.37 11.02 10.48
C GLU A 264 21.99 11.69 10.38
N LYS A 265 21.15 11.26 9.41
CA LYS A 265 19.88 11.92 9.11
C LYS A 265 18.86 11.76 10.24
N ILE A 266 18.78 10.60 10.87
CA ILE A 266 17.86 10.42 12.01
C ILE A 266 18.32 11.24 13.22
N THR A 267 19.62 11.36 13.47
CA THR A 267 20.16 12.20 14.54
C THR A 267 19.87 13.67 14.27
N GLN A 268 20.02 14.14 13.03
CA GLN A 268 19.58 15.48 12.63
C GLN A 268 18.08 15.69 12.89
N LEU A 269 17.25 14.71 12.52
CA LEU A 269 15.82 14.76 12.83
C LEU A 269 15.52 14.73 14.32
N ILE A 270 16.30 14.06 15.16
CA ILE A 270 16.10 14.06 16.61
C ILE A 270 16.37 15.45 17.21
N HIS A 271 17.44 16.11 16.76
CA HIS A 271 17.90 17.36 17.36
C HIS A 271 17.34 18.63 16.73
N SER A 272 16.76 18.55 15.52
CA SER A 272 16.23 19.73 14.81
C SER A 272 14.70 19.75 14.74
N GLU A 273 14.08 20.53 15.63
CA GLU A 273 12.63 20.77 15.60
C GLU A 273 12.19 21.48 14.31
N SER A 274 12.96 22.46 13.84
CA SER A 274 12.65 23.21 12.63
C SER A 274 12.64 22.30 11.40
N LEU A 275 13.59 21.37 11.29
CA LEU A 275 13.62 20.37 10.22
C LEU A 275 12.40 19.46 10.28
N ARG A 276 12.05 18.96 11.47
CA ARG A 276 10.84 18.14 11.66
C ARG A 276 9.56 18.89 11.28
N ARG A 277 9.42 20.15 11.69
CA ARG A 277 8.27 21.01 11.31
C ARG A 277 8.18 21.17 9.80
N ASN A 278 9.27 21.55 9.16
CA ASN A 278 9.30 21.75 7.72
C ASN A 278 8.96 20.46 6.94
N LEU A 279 9.43 19.30 7.41
CA LEU A 279 9.07 18.00 6.85
C LEU A 279 7.60 17.66 7.08
N SER A 280 7.10 17.86 8.29
CA SER A 280 5.70 17.62 8.66
C SER A 280 4.76 18.41 7.76
N ASP A 281 5.02 19.71 7.58
CA ASP A 281 4.20 20.59 6.73
C ASP A 281 4.19 20.11 5.27
N ARG A 282 5.36 19.75 4.72
CA ARG A 282 5.45 19.25 3.33
C ARG A 282 4.73 17.90 3.16
N LEU A 283 4.84 17.00 4.14
CA LEU A 283 4.14 15.72 4.16
C LEU A 283 2.62 15.91 4.19
N GLN A 284 2.13 16.82 5.04
CA GLN A 284 0.70 17.13 5.13
C GLN A 284 0.17 17.77 3.85
N ASN A 285 0.97 18.60 3.17
CA ASN A 285 0.61 19.17 1.87
C ASN A 285 0.45 18.10 0.77
N GLN A 286 1.14 16.95 0.89
CA GLN A 286 1.00 15.82 -0.05
C GLN A 286 -0.14 14.86 0.33
N ALA A 287 -0.56 14.82 1.59
CA ALA A 287 -1.56 13.89 2.09
C ALA A 287 -2.88 13.85 1.29
N PRO A 288 -3.44 14.97 0.78
CA PRO A 288 -4.67 14.96 -0.01
C PRO A 288 -4.61 14.08 -1.28
N ASN A 289 -3.42 13.90 -1.86
CA ASN A 289 -3.22 13.04 -3.04
C ASN A 289 -3.47 11.55 -2.75
N PHE A 290 -3.39 11.18 -1.48
CA PHE A 290 -3.59 9.82 -0.96
C PHE A 290 -4.78 9.76 0.01
N ALA A 291 -5.68 10.75 -0.03
CA ALA A 291 -6.94 10.67 0.67
C ALA A 291 -7.85 9.60 0.04
N LEU A 292 -8.70 8.97 0.86
CA LEU A 292 -9.61 7.92 0.43
C LEU A 292 -10.48 8.34 -0.77
N GLU A 293 -11.11 9.51 -0.72
CA GLU A 293 -11.94 10.03 -1.82
C GLU A 293 -11.17 10.28 -3.12
N THR A 294 -9.93 10.75 -3.02
CA THR A 294 -9.03 10.91 -4.17
C THR A 294 -8.77 9.56 -4.83
N ILE A 295 -8.47 8.53 -4.03
CA ILE A 295 -8.23 7.18 -4.53
C ILE A 295 -9.51 6.57 -5.14
N ILE A 296 -10.68 6.76 -4.52
CA ILE A 296 -11.95 6.26 -5.06
C ILE A 296 -12.27 6.88 -6.42
N SER A 297 -12.00 8.17 -6.59
CA SER A 297 -12.19 8.87 -7.87
C SER A 297 -11.33 8.24 -8.99
N LYS A 298 -10.11 7.78 -8.66
CA LYS A 298 -9.25 7.05 -9.61
C LYS A 298 -9.83 5.68 -9.98
N TYR A 299 -10.39 4.95 -9.02
CA TYR A 299 -11.10 3.70 -9.30
C TYR A 299 -12.31 3.94 -10.22
N GLU A 300 -13.14 4.95 -9.92
CA GLU A 300 -14.32 5.29 -10.74
C GLU A 300 -13.93 5.63 -12.18
N ALA A 301 -12.90 6.48 -12.36
CA ALA A 301 -12.39 6.81 -13.68
C ALA A 301 -11.89 5.56 -14.44
N PHE A 302 -11.19 4.66 -13.75
CA PHE A 302 -10.70 3.43 -14.35
C PHE A 302 -11.83 2.47 -14.74
N PHE A 303 -12.86 2.32 -13.90
CA PHE A 303 -14.03 1.51 -14.23
C PHE A 303 -14.74 2.00 -15.49
N GLY A 304 -14.83 3.33 -15.67
CA GLY A 304 -15.36 3.92 -16.90
C GLY A 304 -14.57 3.54 -18.14
N ARG A 305 -13.23 3.56 -18.06
CA ARG A 305 -12.35 3.13 -19.17
C ARG A 305 -12.52 1.65 -19.51
N VAL A 306 -12.66 0.78 -18.50
CA VAL A 306 -12.85 -0.66 -18.72
C VAL A 306 -14.18 -0.95 -19.39
N LEU A 307 -15.27 -0.33 -18.90
CA LEU A 307 -16.62 -0.57 -19.44
C LEU A 307 -16.82 0.09 -20.82
N GLY A 308 -16.16 1.21 -21.10
CA GLY A 308 -16.22 1.89 -22.40
C GLY A 308 -15.52 1.15 -23.54
N ARG A 309 -14.73 0.09 -23.28
CA ARG A 309 -14.11 -0.75 -24.33
C ARG A 309 -15.03 -1.85 -24.86
N LYS A 310 -16.13 -2.18 -24.16
CA LYS A 310 -17.06 -3.26 -24.55
C LYS A 310 -18.29 -2.78 -25.33
N SER A 311 -18.28 -1.53 -25.80
CA SER A 311 -19.28 -0.96 -26.72
C SER A 311 -18.80 -1.02 -28.17
#